data_AF-A0A6G1EI10-F1
#
_entry.id   AF-A0A6G1EI10-F1
#
_cell.length_a   1.000
_cell.length_b   1.000
_cell.length_c   1.000
_cell.angle_alpha   90.00
_cell.angle_beta   90.00
_cell.angle_gamma   90.00
#
_symmetry.space_group_name_H-M   'P 1'
#
loop_
_entity.id
_entity.type
_entity.pdbx_description
1 polymer ?
#
loop_
_entity_poly.entity_id
_entity_poly.type
_entity_poly.pdbx_seq_one_letter_code
_entity_poly.pdbx_strand_id
1 'polypeptide(L)'
;MNAPLSEYLRSSVPAAHSLVFDMFCACALDVAAELRVPAYSFQCRAASHLAVILHLPQMQARINASFGEIGNKPLSLPGVPSFKPSDLPREALDRDDEMYKWVLRAFERLPESRGILVNTFEWLETKALRALRNGACFVGRPTPPVCCVGPLVSRGGERY
;
A
#
# COMPACT_ATOMS: atom_id res chain seq x y z
N MET A 1 -13.22 -7.75 10.38
CA MET A 1 -14.41 -7.06 9.83
C MET A 1 -14.70 -5.82 10.68
N ASN A 2 -14.77 -4.63 10.07
CA ASN A 2 -14.99 -3.35 10.76
C ASN A 2 -16.49 -3.05 10.83
N ALA A 3 -17.15 -3.52 11.91
CA ALA A 3 -18.60 -3.38 12.08
C ALA A 3 -19.09 -1.92 12.09
N PRO A 4 -18.44 -0.97 12.80
CA PRO A 4 -18.83 0.44 12.77
C PRO A 4 -18.86 1.04 11.35
N LEU A 5 -17.86 0.73 10.52
CA LEU A 5 -17.82 1.22 9.14
C LEU A 5 -18.95 0.64 8.30
N SER A 6 -19.22 -0.67 8.42
CA SER A 6 -20.32 -1.34 7.69
C SER A 6 -21.68 -0.74 8.07
N GLU A 7 -21.93 -0.53 9.36
CA GLU A 7 -23.16 0.07 9.86
C GLU A 7 -23.34 1.53 9.39
N TYR A 8 -22.26 2.33 9.42
CA TYR A 8 -22.29 3.69 8.92
C TYR A 8 -22.64 3.76 7.43
N LEU A 9 -22.02 2.91 6.60
CA LEU A 9 -22.27 2.88 5.16
C LEU A 9 -23.71 2.45 4.85
N ARG A 10 -24.26 1.47 5.59
CA ARG A 10 -25.64 1.01 5.42
C ARG A 10 -26.67 2.06 5.84
N SER A 11 -26.42 2.78 6.93
CA SER A 11 -27.39 3.73 7.52
C SER A 11 -27.31 5.13 6.91
N SER A 12 -26.09 5.63 6.68
CA SER A 12 -25.85 7.05 6.40
C SER A 12 -25.45 7.32 4.96
N VAL A 13 -24.88 6.33 4.26
CA VAL A 13 -24.41 6.49 2.87
C VAL A 13 -24.84 5.31 1.99
N PRO A 14 -26.13 4.93 1.95
CA PRO A 14 -26.59 3.71 1.28
C PRO A 14 -26.34 3.71 -0.24
N ALA A 15 -26.09 4.88 -0.84
CA ALA A 15 -25.78 5.05 -2.26
C ALA A 15 -24.27 5.03 -2.57
N ALA A 16 -23.39 4.76 -1.59
CA ALA A 16 -21.95 4.69 -1.83
C ALA A 16 -21.62 3.62 -2.88
N HIS A 17 -21.05 4.04 -4.01
CA HIS A 17 -20.72 3.13 -5.11
C HIS A 17 -19.33 2.50 -5.00
N SER A 18 -18.46 3.04 -4.15
CA SER A 18 -17.10 2.54 -3.95
C SER A 18 -16.52 3.03 -2.63
N LEU A 19 -15.55 2.28 -2.09
CA LEU A 19 -14.73 2.72 -0.97
C LEU A 19 -13.34 3.14 -1.45
N VAL A 20 -12.82 4.24 -0.91
CA VAL A 20 -11.42 4.63 -1.06
C VAL A 20 -10.80 4.62 0.33
N PHE A 21 -9.72 3.86 0.50
CA PHE A 21 -9.10 3.64 1.80
C PHE A 21 -7.59 3.85 1.71
N ASP A 22 -6.97 4.36 2.77
CA ASP A 22 -5.51 4.50 2.82
C ASP A 22 -4.80 3.17 3.15
N MET A 23 -3.47 3.16 3.13
CA MET A 23 -2.67 1.95 3.42
C MET A 23 -2.91 1.33 4.80
N PHE A 24 -3.41 2.10 5.78
CA PHE A 24 -3.70 1.65 7.13
C PHE A 24 -5.12 1.07 7.26
N CYS A 25 -6.02 1.42 6.35
CA CYS A 25 -7.41 1.00 6.38
C CYS A 25 -7.69 -0.26 5.54
N ALA A 26 -6.74 -1.19 5.41
CA ALA A 26 -6.92 -2.42 4.64
C ALA A 26 -8.12 -3.28 5.09
N CYS A 27 -8.57 -3.12 6.34
CA CYS A 27 -9.81 -3.76 6.83
C CYS A 27 -11.10 -3.28 6.11
N ALA A 28 -11.05 -2.14 5.41
CA ALA A 28 -12.15 -1.67 4.56
C ALA A 28 -12.43 -2.60 3.38
N LEU A 29 -11.45 -3.41 2.96
CA LEU A 29 -11.63 -4.45 1.93
C LEU A 29 -12.71 -5.47 2.34
N ASP A 30 -12.74 -5.86 3.62
CA ASP A 30 -13.75 -6.81 4.13
C ASP A 30 -15.16 -6.21 4.05
N VAL A 31 -15.28 -4.92 4.40
CA VAL A 31 -16.56 -4.19 4.37
C VAL A 31 -17.02 -3.97 2.92
N ALA A 32 -16.11 -3.62 2.01
CA ALA A 32 -16.42 -3.52 0.59
C ALA A 32 -16.92 -4.85 0.01
N ALA A 33 -16.29 -5.97 0.38
CA ALA A 33 -16.72 -7.30 -0.04
C ALA A 33 -18.13 -7.64 0.50
N GLU A 34 -18.40 -7.33 1.78
CA GLU A 34 -19.71 -7.52 2.41
C GLU A 34 -20.82 -6.72 1.71
N LEU A 35 -20.54 -5.45 1.41
CA LEU A 35 -21.47 -4.52 0.75
C LEU A 35 -21.51 -4.68 -0.78
N ARG A 36 -20.65 -5.54 -1.34
CA ARG A 36 -20.50 -5.78 -2.78
C ARG A 36 -20.19 -4.51 -3.58
N VAL A 37 -19.39 -3.62 -3.01
CA VAL A 37 -18.89 -2.41 -3.66
C VAL A 37 -17.39 -2.53 -3.92
N PRO A 38 -16.87 -1.94 -5.01
CA PRO A 38 -15.43 -1.90 -5.26
C PRO A 38 -14.68 -1.08 -4.21
N ALA A 39 -13.50 -1.54 -3.80
CA ALA A 39 -12.57 -0.81 -2.95
C ALA A 39 -11.32 -0.40 -3.72
N TYR A 40 -10.87 0.84 -3.54
CA TYR A 40 -9.67 1.41 -4.12
C TYR A 40 -8.71 1.82 -3.01
N SER A 41 -7.43 1.46 -3.14
CA SER A 41 -6.42 1.93 -2.20
C SER A 41 -5.91 3.29 -2.65
N PHE A 42 -5.90 4.29 -1.77
CA PHE A 42 -5.23 5.56 -1.99
C PHE A 42 -3.90 5.59 -1.25
N GLN A 43 -2.82 5.65 -2.03
CA GLN A 43 -1.45 5.81 -1.57
C GLN A 43 -1.11 7.29 -1.61
N CYS A 44 -1.14 7.94 -0.45
CA CYS A 44 -0.70 9.33 -0.30
C CYS A 44 0.83 9.50 -0.46
N ARG A 45 1.55 8.39 -0.64
CA ARG A 45 3.00 8.28 -0.81
C ARG A 45 3.38 8.10 -2.29
N ALA A 46 4.68 8.06 -2.54
CA ALA A 46 5.29 7.85 -3.84
C ALA A 46 5.01 6.44 -4.44
N ALA A 47 5.05 6.30 -5.76
CA ALA A 47 4.96 5.00 -6.45
C ALA A 47 6.14 4.08 -6.13
N SER A 48 7.33 4.63 -5.92
CA SER A 48 8.49 3.89 -5.43
C SER A 48 8.24 3.24 -4.06
N HIS A 49 7.60 3.96 -3.15
CA HIS A 49 7.18 3.41 -1.87
C HIS A 49 6.15 2.27 -2.06
N LEU A 50 5.16 2.45 -2.94
CA LEU A 50 4.21 1.39 -3.28
C LEU A 50 4.92 0.13 -3.83
N ALA A 51 5.90 0.30 -4.71
CA ALA A 51 6.69 -0.81 -5.25
C ALA A 51 7.44 -1.57 -4.16
N VAL A 52 8.02 -0.86 -3.18
CA VAL A 52 8.70 -1.48 -2.03
C VAL A 52 7.72 -2.26 -1.16
N ILE A 53 6.62 -1.65 -0.71
CA ILE A 53 5.71 -2.30 0.25
C ILE A 53 5.02 -3.54 -0.32
N LEU A 54 4.77 -3.59 -1.64
CA LEU A 54 4.24 -4.79 -2.29
C LEU A 54 5.22 -5.98 -2.26
N HIS A 55 6.52 -5.72 -2.21
CA HIS A 55 7.54 -6.77 -2.11
C HIS A 55 7.78 -7.27 -0.69
N LEU A 56 7.61 -6.40 0.32
CA LEU A 56 8.03 -6.69 1.70
C LEU A 56 7.42 -7.99 2.27
N PRO A 57 6.11 -8.29 2.12
CA PRO A 57 5.55 -9.54 2.65
C PRO A 57 6.26 -10.79 2.09
N GLN A 58 6.59 -10.77 0.80
CA GLN A 58 7.22 -11.91 0.11
C GLN A 58 8.70 -12.06 0.46
N MET A 59 9.38 -10.94 0.67
CA MET A 59 10.74 -10.94 1.20
C MET A 59 10.77 -11.48 2.61
N GLN A 60 9.86 -11.00 3.48
CA GLN A 60 9.78 -11.45 4.86
C GLN A 60 9.51 -12.96 4.94
N ALA A 61 8.64 -13.49 4.09
CA ALA A 61 8.35 -14.92 4.01
C ALA A 61 9.57 -15.80 3.63
N ARG A 62 10.62 -15.21 3.05
CA ARG A 62 11.85 -15.91 2.62
C ARG A 62 13.01 -15.77 3.60
N ILE A 63 12.92 -14.88 4.58
CA ILE A 63 13.97 -14.65 5.57
C ILE A 63 13.53 -15.15 6.95
N ASN A 64 14.45 -15.81 7.66
CA ASN A 64 14.22 -16.22 9.04
C ASN A 64 14.78 -15.21 10.05
N ALA A 65 14.65 -13.92 9.74
CA ALA A 65 15.14 -12.78 10.51
C ALA A 65 14.24 -11.56 10.23
N SER A 66 14.39 -10.49 11.01
CA SER A 66 13.75 -9.20 10.74
C SER A 66 14.56 -8.39 9.73
N PHE A 67 13.94 -7.43 9.04
CA PHE A 67 14.68 -6.54 8.13
C PHE A 67 15.75 -5.70 8.86
N GLY A 68 15.57 -5.42 10.15
CA GLY A 68 16.60 -4.77 10.98
C GLY A 68 17.83 -5.65 11.26
N GLU A 69 17.74 -6.96 11.04
CA GLU A 69 18.76 -7.94 11.43
C GLU A 69 19.56 -8.49 10.24
N ILE A 70 19.08 -8.32 9.01
CA ILE A 70 19.72 -8.85 7.79
C ILE A 70 20.99 -8.08 7.35
N GLY A 71 21.45 -7.14 8.19
CA GLY A 71 22.68 -6.38 8.01
C GLY A 71 22.59 -5.29 6.93
N ASN A 72 23.75 -4.78 6.49
CA ASN A 72 23.85 -3.65 5.57
C ASN A 72 23.85 -4.03 4.08
N LYS A 73 23.54 -5.28 3.73
CA LYS A 73 23.47 -5.71 2.33
C LYS A 73 22.34 -4.95 1.63
N PRO A 74 22.60 -4.19 0.56
CA PRO A 74 21.55 -3.43 -0.12
C PRO A 74 20.44 -4.33 -0.65
N LEU A 75 19.20 -3.92 -0.43
CA LEU A 75 18.02 -4.50 -1.04
C LEU A 75 17.88 -3.97 -2.47
N SER A 76 17.65 -4.87 -3.41
CA SER A 76 17.42 -4.53 -4.82
C SER A 76 16.02 -4.97 -5.21
N LEU A 77 15.15 -4.00 -5.47
CA LEU A 77 13.75 -4.22 -5.80
C LEU A 77 13.41 -3.60 -7.16
N PRO A 78 12.58 -4.25 -7.98
CA PRO A 78 12.03 -3.69 -9.21
C PRO A 78 11.51 -2.25 -9.07
N GLY A 79 11.99 -1.37 -9.94
CA GLY A 79 11.46 -0.01 -10.07
C GLY A 79 12.03 1.02 -9.10
N VAL A 80 12.88 0.62 -8.14
CA VAL A 80 13.50 1.52 -7.15
C VAL A 80 15.02 1.39 -7.13
N PRO A 81 15.77 2.45 -6.78
CA PRO A 81 17.21 2.34 -6.50
C PRO A 81 17.46 1.36 -5.34
N SER A 82 18.65 0.76 -5.29
CA SER A 82 19.03 -0.06 -4.14
C SER A 82 19.15 0.78 -2.87
N PHE A 83 18.70 0.23 -1.75
CA PHE A 83 18.68 0.90 -0.44
C PHE A 83 19.05 -0.09 0.67
N LYS A 84 19.46 0.41 1.83
CA LYS A 84 19.78 -0.46 2.96
C LYS A 84 18.50 -0.90 3.66
N PRO A 85 18.45 -2.09 4.28
CA PRO A 85 17.32 -2.48 5.11
C PRO A 85 16.97 -1.45 6.20
N SER A 86 17.98 -0.77 6.75
CA SER A 86 17.83 0.33 7.72
C SER A 86 17.09 1.57 7.19
N ASP A 87 16.93 1.71 5.87
CA ASP A 87 16.22 2.82 5.25
C ASP A 87 14.69 2.57 5.20
N LEU A 88 14.23 1.37 5.58
CA LEU A 88 12.81 1.07 5.73
C LEU A 88 12.21 1.82 6.94
N PRO A 89 10.89 2.08 6.95
CA PRO A 89 10.21 2.60 8.13
C PRO A 89 10.51 1.74 9.36
N ARG A 90 10.62 2.34 10.54
CA ARG A 90 10.95 1.64 11.78
C ARG A 90 9.98 0.50 12.08
N GLU A 91 8.72 0.71 11.75
CA GLU A 91 7.62 -0.24 11.88
C GLU A 91 7.79 -1.47 10.97
N ALA A 92 8.73 -1.42 10.01
CA ALA A 92 9.09 -2.51 9.13
C ALA A 92 10.46 -3.12 9.47
N LEU A 93 11.02 -2.91 10.67
CA LEU A 93 12.36 -3.42 11.04
C LEU A 93 12.36 -4.59 12.01
N ASP A 94 11.33 -4.77 12.84
CA ASP A 94 11.27 -5.78 13.89
C ASP A 94 10.05 -6.69 13.68
N ARG A 95 10.27 -7.98 13.37
CA ARG A 95 9.18 -8.90 13.04
C ARG A 95 8.33 -9.32 14.22
N ASP A 96 8.83 -9.15 15.44
CA ASP A 96 8.16 -9.56 16.65
C ASP A 96 7.21 -8.47 17.17
N ASP A 97 7.38 -7.23 16.70
CA ASP A 97 6.50 -6.11 16.93
C ASP A 97 5.10 -6.31 16.31
N GLU A 98 4.06 -5.96 17.06
CA GLU A 98 2.67 -6.15 16.61
C GLU A 98 2.30 -5.17 15.48
N MET A 99 2.84 -3.95 15.50
CA MET A 99 2.63 -2.98 14.43
C MET A 99 3.28 -3.48 13.14
N TYR A 100 4.46 -4.07 13.20
CA TYR A 100 5.09 -4.73 12.06
C TYR A 100 4.21 -5.81 11.43
N LYS A 101 3.70 -6.74 12.25
CA LYS A 101 2.84 -7.84 11.78
C LYS A 101 1.59 -7.30 11.12
N TRP A 102 1.00 -6.27 11.72
CA TRP A 102 -0.18 -5.61 11.19
C TRP A 102 0.10 -4.89 9.87
N VAL A 103 1.22 -4.16 9.77
CA VAL A 103 1.64 -3.42 8.57
C VAL A 103 1.91 -4.38 7.41
N LEU A 104 2.64 -5.48 7.66
CA LEU A 104 2.87 -6.49 6.62
C LEU A 104 1.58 -7.14 6.13
N ARG A 105 0.65 -7.44 7.03
CA ARG A 105 -0.68 -7.96 6.65
C ARG A 105 -1.43 -6.94 5.80
N ALA A 106 -1.40 -5.65 6.15
CA ALA A 106 -2.01 -4.61 5.34
C ALA A 106 -1.40 -4.55 3.92
N PHE A 107 -0.07 -4.68 3.80
CA PHE A 107 0.63 -4.68 2.52
C PHE A 107 0.29 -5.89 1.64
N GLU A 108 0.22 -7.07 2.24
CA GLU A 108 -0.16 -8.31 1.55
C GLU A 108 -1.57 -8.24 0.95
N ARG A 109 -2.46 -7.47 1.58
CA ARG A 109 -3.85 -7.26 1.14
C ARG A 109 -4.02 -6.16 0.09
N LEU A 110 -3.05 -5.26 -0.12
CA LEU A 110 -3.19 -4.16 -1.09
C LEU A 110 -3.62 -4.63 -2.50
N PRO A 111 -3.10 -5.74 -3.03
CA PRO A 111 -3.55 -6.28 -4.30
C PRO A 111 -5.02 -6.73 -4.36
N GLU A 112 -5.73 -6.86 -3.23
CA GLU A 112 -7.19 -7.14 -3.16
C GLU A 112 -8.04 -5.97 -3.62
N SER A 113 -7.48 -4.76 -3.63
CA SER A 113 -8.17 -3.59 -4.16
C SER A 113 -8.46 -3.72 -5.65
N ARG A 114 -9.55 -3.08 -6.11
CA ARG A 114 -9.90 -2.99 -7.53
C ARG A 114 -8.94 -2.09 -8.32
N GLY A 115 -8.28 -1.16 -7.64
CA GLY A 115 -7.29 -0.27 -8.22
C GLY A 115 -6.57 0.51 -7.12
N ILE A 116 -5.39 1.02 -7.47
CA ILE A 116 -4.54 1.78 -6.55
C ILE A 116 -4.36 3.19 -7.12
N LEU A 117 -4.82 4.19 -6.38
CA LEU A 117 -4.59 5.60 -6.64
C LEU A 117 -3.29 5.99 -5.94
N VAL A 118 -2.37 6.66 -6.64
CA VAL A 118 -1.08 7.07 -6.09
C VAL A 118 -0.90 8.57 -6.26
N ASN A 119 -0.54 9.26 -5.18
CA ASN A 119 -0.31 10.70 -5.16
C ASN A 119 1.06 11.06 -5.80
N THR A 120 1.17 10.80 -7.10
CA THR A 120 2.35 11.06 -7.92
C THR A 120 1.93 11.31 -9.37
N PHE A 121 2.88 11.52 -10.28
CA PHE A 121 2.65 11.66 -11.72
C PHE A 121 3.75 10.95 -12.54
N GLU A 122 3.42 10.57 -13.77
CA GLU A 122 4.21 9.64 -14.62
C GLU A 122 5.69 9.98 -14.74
N TRP A 123 5.98 11.25 -15.04
CA TRP A 123 7.33 11.73 -15.29
C TRP A 123 8.20 11.69 -14.03
N LEU A 124 7.61 11.84 -12.83
CA LEU A 124 8.34 11.83 -11.58
C LEU A 124 8.90 10.45 -11.23
N GLU A 125 8.12 9.40 -11.49
CA GLU A 125 8.41 8.05 -10.99
C GLU A 125 8.28 6.96 -12.07
N THR A 126 8.69 7.28 -13.30
CA THR A 126 8.51 6.41 -14.48
C THR A 126 9.02 4.97 -14.26
N LYS A 127 10.16 4.80 -13.57
CA LYS A 127 10.75 3.48 -13.30
C LYS A 127 9.88 2.64 -12.35
N ALA A 128 9.41 3.25 -11.26
CA ALA A 128 8.55 2.58 -10.28
C ALA A 128 7.19 2.24 -10.88
N LEU A 129 6.57 3.18 -11.59
CA LEU A 129 5.28 2.98 -12.27
C LEU A 129 5.35 1.88 -13.32
N ARG A 130 6.44 1.78 -14.08
CA ARG A 130 6.67 0.68 -15.02
C ARG A 130 6.77 -0.67 -14.31
N ALA A 131 7.53 -0.75 -13.21
CA ALA A 131 7.65 -2.00 -12.45
C ALA A 131 6.29 -2.46 -11.87
N LEU A 132 5.51 -1.53 -11.32
CA LEU A 132 4.17 -1.78 -10.81
C LEU A 132 3.23 -2.29 -11.91
N ARG A 133 3.18 -1.62 -13.06
CA ARG A 133 2.32 -1.99 -14.20
C ARG A 133 2.67 -3.32 -14.82
N ASN A 134 3.95 -3.67 -14.82
CA ASN A 134 4.43 -4.95 -15.34
C ASN A 134 4.23 -6.10 -14.34
N GLY A 135 3.62 -5.84 -13.17
CA GLY A 135 3.40 -6.85 -12.13
C GLY A 135 4.71 -7.34 -11.50
N ALA A 136 5.80 -6.59 -11.63
CA ALA A 136 7.10 -7.00 -11.09
C ALA A 136 7.15 -6.91 -9.56
N CYS A 137 6.23 -6.17 -8.95
CA CYS A 137 6.25 -5.82 -7.53
C CYS A 137 5.58 -6.82 -6.59
N PHE A 138 4.83 -7.79 -7.10
CA PHE A 138 4.14 -8.79 -6.29
C PHE A 138 4.03 -10.11 -7.05
N VAL A 139 4.55 -11.19 -6.47
CA VAL A 139 4.41 -12.57 -6.98
C VAL A 139 3.09 -13.20 -6.51
N GLY A 140 2.36 -13.88 -7.40
CA GLY A 140 1.19 -14.69 -7.02
C GLY A 140 -0.17 -14.08 -7.37
N ARG A 141 -0.22 -12.79 -7.72
CA ARG A 141 -1.39 -12.16 -8.37
C ARG A 141 -0.99 -10.91 -9.14
N PRO A 142 -1.76 -10.51 -10.17
CA PRO A 142 -1.55 -9.24 -10.84
C PRO A 142 -1.65 -8.06 -9.87
N THR A 143 -0.76 -7.09 -10.02
CA THR A 143 -0.93 -5.78 -9.37
C THR A 143 -2.18 -5.10 -9.93
N PRO A 144 -3.09 -4.58 -9.10
CA PRO A 144 -4.25 -3.83 -9.58
C PRO A 144 -3.82 -2.63 -10.44
N PRO A 145 -4.70 -2.10 -11.31
CA PRO A 145 -4.42 -0.90 -12.06
C PRO A 145 -3.94 0.24 -11.17
N VAL A 146 -2.77 0.80 -11.50
CA VAL A 146 -2.16 1.92 -10.79
C VAL A 146 -2.43 3.23 -11.52
N CYS A 147 -3.16 4.14 -10.87
CA CYS A 147 -3.55 5.44 -11.39
C CYS A 147 -2.83 6.56 -10.64
N CYS A 148 -2.07 7.37 -11.38
CA CYS A 148 -1.45 8.59 -10.86
C CYS A 148 -2.49 9.70 -10.73
N VAL A 149 -2.70 10.21 -9.51
CA VAL A 149 -3.67 11.28 -9.22
C VAL A 149 -3.03 12.54 -8.64
N GLY A 150 -1.70 12.58 -8.55
CA GLY A 150 -0.95 13.68 -7.95
C GLY A 150 -0.59 14.81 -8.92
N PRO A 151 -0.03 15.92 -8.38
CA PRO A 151 0.17 16.16 -6.96
C PRO A 151 -1.11 16.67 -6.29
N LEU A 152 -1.61 15.93 -5.29
CA LEU A 152 -2.66 16.34 -4.39
C LEU A 152 -2.01 17.04 -3.19
N VAL A 153 -2.06 18.37 -3.21
CA VAL A 153 -1.54 19.26 -2.17
C VAL A 153 -2.62 20.27 -1.80
N SER A 154 -2.63 20.71 -0.54
CA SER A 154 -3.50 21.83 -0.14
C SER A 154 -3.07 23.08 -0.91
N ARG A 155 -4.04 23.83 -1.45
CA ARG A 155 -3.79 25.17 -1.96
C ARG A 155 -3.50 26.05 -0.76
N GLY A 156 -2.23 26.26 -0.44
CA GLY A 156 -1.80 27.08 0.70
C GLY A 156 -2.58 28.40 0.72
N GLY A 157 -3.50 28.54 1.68
CA GLY A 157 -4.49 29.61 1.68
C GLY A 157 -5.32 29.68 2.96
N GLU A 158 -5.52 28.57 3.67
CA GLU A 158 -6.13 28.60 5.01
C GLU A 158 -5.12 28.14 6.04
N ARG A 159 -4.53 29.14 6.71
CA ARG A 159 -3.87 28.94 8.00
C ARG A 159 -4.95 28.59 9.01
N TYR A 160 -4.83 27.42 9.63
CA TYR A 160 -5.54 27.11 10.88
C TYR A 160 -5.12 28.08 11.99
#